data_AF-A0A7J5EKI7-F1
#
_entry.id   AF-A0A7J5EKI7-F1
#
_cell.length_a   1.000
_cell.length_b   1.000
_cell.length_c   1.000
_cell.angle_alpha   90.00
_cell.angle_beta   90.00
_cell.angle_gamma   90.00
#
_symmetry.space_group_name_H-M   'P 1'
#
loop_
_entity.id
_entity.type
_entity.pdbx_description
1 polymer ?
#
loop_
_entity_poly.entity_id
_entity_poly.type
_entity_poly.pdbx_seq_one_letter_code
_entity_poly.pdbx_strand_id
1 'polypeptide(L)'
;MTPNILKNNSFEVKFFFVHGSFLGVPNYFWVCVIARYCPLCTAQLHETSLPSNAMKLADLSYSIQDYLKIIFLLSESDERLSSAPTSAIAGRLEINPASVTGMLKKLASLHLINYEKHHGARLTFTGRKLAVELVRRHRLLETYLTVALGYSWDEVHDEAEKLEHFISDTLVDRMWTRLGNPQYDPHGDPIPAKDGSIPPVATNRLYNAAVGSSPTVRRVNSDIPDILSALSRHGITIGTVVPVTGRDPRKENVTVSIRGKTIRLDRALADNIFID
;
A
#
# COMPACT_ATOMS: atom_id res chain seq x y z
N MET A 1 -1.55 -68.00 -9.16
CA MET A 1 -2.85 -67.32 -9.32
C MET A 1 -2.85 -66.11 -8.39
N THR A 2 -2.93 -64.92 -9.01
CA THR A 2 -3.39 -63.58 -8.57
C THR A 2 -4.01 -63.37 -7.16
N PRO A 3 -4.10 -62.11 -6.63
CA PRO A 3 -3.37 -60.87 -6.98
C PRO A 3 -2.94 -59.94 -5.81
N ASN A 4 -2.13 -58.94 -6.17
CA ASN A 4 -1.83 -57.67 -5.50
C ASN A 4 -3.06 -56.86 -5.09
N ILE A 5 -3.02 -56.20 -3.93
CA ILE A 5 -3.86 -55.01 -3.62
C ILE A 5 -2.99 -53.95 -2.92
N LEU A 6 -2.52 -52.97 -3.71
CA LEU A 6 -2.25 -51.61 -3.23
C LEU A 6 -3.61 -50.95 -2.97
N LYS A 7 -3.87 -50.50 -1.75
CA LYS A 7 -5.04 -49.66 -1.43
C LYS A 7 -4.58 -48.26 -1.04
N ASN A 8 -5.03 -47.31 -1.86
CA ASN A 8 -4.96 -45.86 -1.68
C ASN A 8 -5.37 -45.43 -0.27
N ASN A 9 -4.53 -44.62 0.38
CA ASN A 9 -4.97 -43.74 1.47
C ASN A 9 -5.51 -42.46 0.85
N SER A 10 -6.79 -42.48 0.48
CA SER A 10 -7.58 -41.29 0.24
C SER A 10 -7.85 -40.62 1.59
N PHE A 11 -7.12 -39.55 1.93
CA PHE A 11 -7.51 -38.69 3.05
C PHE A 11 -8.75 -37.90 2.64
N GLU A 12 -9.92 -38.29 3.15
CA GLU A 12 -11.15 -37.52 2.98
C GLU A 12 -11.18 -36.41 4.03
N VAL A 13 -10.91 -35.17 3.63
CA VAL A 13 -11.09 -33.99 4.49
C VAL A 13 -12.56 -33.61 4.48
N LYS A 14 -13.28 -33.86 5.57
CA LYS A 14 -14.66 -33.38 5.74
C LYS A 14 -14.68 -32.08 6.53
N PHE A 15 -15.14 -31.01 5.87
CA PHE A 15 -15.45 -29.74 6.51
C PHE A 15 -16.86 -29.81 7.10
N PHE A 16 -17.00 -29.51 8.40
CA PHE A 16 -18.31 -29.28 9.02
C PHE A 16 -18.46 -27.80 9.34
N PHE A 17 -19.53 -27.19 8.84
CA PHE A 17 -19.95 -25.85 9.24
C PHE A 17 -20.85 -25.97 10.47
N VAL A 18 -20.40 -25.45 11.62
CA VAL A 18 -21.25 -25.30 12.81
C VAL A 18 -21.76 -23.86 12.85
N HIS A 19 -23.06 -23.66 12.67
CA HIS A 19 -23.71 -22.38 12.97
C HIS A 19 -24.05 -22.34 14.46
N GLY A 20 -23.32 -21.53 15.23
CA GLY A 20 -23.58 -21.29 16.64
C GLY A 20 -23.55 -19.80 16.94
N SER A 21 -24.70 -19.24 17.32
CA SER A 21 -24.81 -17.87 17.81
C SER A 21 -24.44 -17.84 19.30
N PHE A 22 -23.31 -17.24 19.64
CA PHE A 22 -23.01 -16.85 21.02
C PHE A 22 -22.40 -15.44 21.01
N LEU A 23 -23.17 -14.48 21.54
CA LEU A 23 -22.79 -13.11 21.97
C LEU A 23 -21.82 -12.32 21.06
N GLY A 24 -22.37 -11.67 20.03
CA GLY A 24 -22.14 -10.24 19.80
C GLY A 24 -20.79 -9.73 19.27
N VAL A 25 -20.04 -10.48 18.45
CA VAL A 25 -18.85 -9.95 17.73
C VAL A 25 -18.77 -10.53 16.31
N PRO A 26 -18.55 -9.73 15.22
CA PRO A 26 -18.46 -10.28 13.88
C PRO A 26 -17.04 -10.76 13.51
N ASN A 27 -16.99 -12.01 13.03
CA ASN A 27 -16.05 -12.63 12.08
C ASN A 27 -14.54 -12.72 12.42
N TYR A 28 -14.16 -13.82 13.07
CA TYR A 28 -12.88 -14.50 12.83
C TYR A 28 -13.14 -15.98 12.55
N PHE A 29 -12.67 -16.48 11.41
CA PHE A 29 -12.69 -17.90 11.06
C PHE A 29 -11.65 -18.65 11.90
N TRP A 30 -12.10 -19.46 12.85
CA TRP A 30 -11.24 -20.46 13.50
C TRP A 30 -11.29 -21.76 12.69
N VAL A 31 -10.17 -22.16 12.10
CA VAL A 31 -10.00 -23.54 11.63
C VAL A 31 -9.64 -24.38 12.85
N CYS A 32 -10.65 -24.97 13.48
CA CYS A 32 -10.46 -25.92 14.58
C CYS A 32 -10.23 -27.32 13.98
N VAL A 33 -8.98 -27.78 13.95
CA VAL A 33 -8.66 -29.18 13.62
C VAL A 33 -8.93 -30.02 14.87
N ILE A 34 -10.16 -30.53 15.02
CA ILE A 34 -10.44 -31.52 16.06
C ILE A 34 -9.94 -32.88 15.58
N ALA A 35 -8.72 -33.23 15.97
CA ALA A 35 -8.27 -34.61 15.95
C ALA A 35 -9.14 -35.42 16.92
N ARG A 36 -9.88 -36.43 16.43
CA ARG A 36 -10.52 -37.40 17.31
C ARG A 36 -9.45 -38.06 18.17
N TYR A 37 -9.65 -37.97 19.49
CA TYR A 37 -8.83 -38.60 20.52
C TYR A 37 -8.55 -40.08 20.20
N CYS A 38 -7.30 -40.39 19.84
CA CYS A 38 -6.73 -41.72 19.93
C CYS A 38 -5.92 -41.77 21.24
N PRO A 39 -6.27 -42.58 22.26
CA PRO A 39 -5.64 -42.54 23.58
C PRO A 39 -4.17 -43.00 23.63
N LEU A 40 -3.61 -43.43 22.49
CA LEU A 40 -2.24 -43.95 22.36
C LEU A 40 -1.35 -43.12 21.43
N CYS A 41 -1.88 -42.08 20.79
CA CYS A 41 -1.05 -41.15 20.02
C CYS A 41 -0.69 -39.96 20.90
N THR A 42 0.52 -39.95 21.43
CA THR A 42 1.18 -38.72 21.88
C THR A 42 1.32 -37.83 20.65
N ALA A 43 0.34 -36.95 20.42
CA ALA A 43 0.46 -35.92 19.42
C ALA A 43 1.50 -34.93 19.93
N GLN A 44 2.77 -35.15 19.57
CA GLN A 44 3.76 -34.08 19.59
C GLN A 44 3.22 -32.99 18.67
N LEU A 45 2.85 -31.86 19.26
CA LEU A 45 2.75 -30.61 18.54
C LEU A 45 4.17 -30.30 18.05
N HIS A 46 4.51 -30.82 16.88
CA HIS A 46 5.55 -30.21 16.09
C HIS A 46 5.02 -28.83 15.74
N GLU A 47 5.48 -27.81 16.47
CA GLU A 47 5.56 -26.47 15.92
C GLU A 47 6.28 -26.62 14.59
N THR A 48 5.51 -26.56 13.50
CA THR A 48 6.11 -26.42 12.18
C THR A 48 6.67 -25.01 12.17
N SER A 49 7.92 -24.90 12.58
CA SER A 49 8.72 -23.70 12.36
C SER A 49 8.51 -23.30 10.91
N LEU A 50 7.97 -22.09 10.70
CA LEU A 50 7.93 -21.46 9.39
C LEU A 50 9.30 -21.65 8.74
N PRO A 51 9.39 -22.03 7.44
CA PRO A 51 10.67 -22.33 6.83
C PRO A 51 11.59 -21.12 7.00
N SER A 52 12.78 -21.39 7.55
CA SER A 52 13.80 -20.40 7.96
C SER A 52 14.41 -19.59 6.81
N ASN A 53 13.92 -19.74 5.59
CA ASN A 53 14.28 -18.97 4.40
C ASN A 53 13.06 -18.27 3.79
N ALA A 54 12.36 -17.45 4.58
CA ALA A 54 11.44 -16.47 3.99
C ALA A 54 12.27 -15.46 3.18
N MET A 55 11.96 -15.31 1.89
CA MET A 55 12.58 -14.32 1.00
C MET A 55 12.45 -12.91 1.60
N LYS A 56 13.56 -12.16 1.64
CA LYS A 56 13.62 -10.79 2.18
C LYS A 56 13.90 -9.78 1.06
N LEU A 57 13.63 -8.50 1.32
CA LEU A 57 13.95 -7.42 0.37
C LEU A 57 15.43 -7.41 -0.03
N ALA A 58 16.33 -7.66 0.93
CA ALA A 58 17.78 -7.68 0.69
C ALA A 58 18.24 -8.77 -0.31
N ASP A 59 17.42 -9.81 -0.53
CA ASP A 59 17.72 -10.89 -1.48
C ASP A 59 17.32 -10.52 -2.92
N LEU A 60 16.62 -9.38 -3.10
CA LEU A 60 16.03 -8.96 -4.37
C LEU A 60 16.81 -7.79 -4.97
N SER A 61 17.00 -7.81 -6.29
CA SER A 61 17.52 -6.65 -7.03
C SER A 61 16.59 -5.44 -6.89
N TYR A 62 17.13 -4.23 -6.90
CA TYR A 62 16.34 -2.99 -6.77
C TYR A 62 15.22 -2.90 -7.81
N SER A 63 15.48 -3.26 -9.06
CA SER A 63 14.43 -3.31 -10.08
C SER A 63 13.26 -4.25 -9.73
N ILE A 64 13.50 -5.38 -9.04
CA ILE A 64 12.39 -6.24 -8.57
C ILE A 64 11.62 -5.53 -7.47
N GLN A 65 12.33 -4.90 -6.53
CA GLN A 65 11.76 -4.12 -5.44
C GLN A 65 10.85 -3.00 -5.97
N ASP A 66 11.31 -2.23 -6.95
CA ASP A 66 10.56 -1.14 -7.60
C ASP A 66 9.27 -1.63 -8.25
N TYR A 67 9.33 -2.74 -9.00
CA TYR A 67 8.14 -3.31 -9.61
C TYR A 67 7.11 -3.73 -8.56
N LEU A 68 7.55 -4.34 -7.45
CA LEU A 68 6.64 -4.71 -6.36
C LEU A 68 5.98 -3.48 -5.74
N LYS A 69 6.76 -2.43 -5.46
CA LYS A 69 6.25 -1.13 -4.96
C LYS A 69 5.23 -0.53 -5.91
N ILE A 70 5.56 -0.41 -7.19
CA ILE A 70 4.66 0.20 -8.19
C ILE A 70 3.38 -0.61 -8.37
N ILE A 71 3.46 -1.95 -8.46
CA ILE A 71 2.26 -2.79 -8.56
C ILE A 71 1.38 -2.61 -7.31
N PHE A 72 1.98 -2.50 -6.13
CA PHE A 72 1.26 -2.25 -4.89
C PHE A 72 0.56 -0.89 -4.91
N LEU A 73 1.28 0.20 -5.20
CA LEU A 73 0.71 1.55 -5.25
C LEU A 73 -0.43 1.67 -6.27
N LEU A 74 -0.27 1.07 -7.46
CA LEU A 74 -1.32 1.02 -8.47
C LEU A 74 -2.57 0.27 -7.96
N SER A 75 -2.39 -0.83 -7.23
CA SER A 75 -3.51 -1.60 -6.68
C SER A 75 -4.25 -0.90 -5.53
N GLU A 76 -3.58 -0.01 -4.79
CA GLU A 76 -4.21 0.79 -3.72
C GLU A 76 -4.92 2.04 -4.27
N SER A 77 -4.45 2.56 -5.40
CA SER A 77 -5.00 3.79 -6.01
C SER A 77 -6.40 3.63 -6.63
N ASP A 78 -6.76 2.41 -7.05
CA ASP A 78 -8.06 2.11 -7.64
C ASP A 78 -8.51 0.70 -7.23
N GLU A 79 -9.45 0.62 -6.29
CA GLU A 79 -10.04 -0.64 -5.83
C GLU A 79 -10.72 -1.45 -6.96
N ARG A 80 -11.06 -0.79 -8.09
CA ARG A 80 -11.61 -1.47 -9.26
C ARG A 80 -10.54 -2.20 -10.07
N LEU A 81 -9.27 -1.80 -9.92
CA LEU A 81 -8.15 -2.49 -10.53
C LEU A 81 -7.86 -3.76 -9.75
N SER A 82 -8.44 -4.85 -10.25
CA SER A 82 -8.11 -6.21 -9.83
C SER A 82 -6.64 -6.57 -10.15
N SER A 83 -5.96 -5.80 -10.99
CA SER A 83 -4.60 -6.07 -11.45
C SER A 83 -3.97 -4.78 -11.98
N ALA A 84 -2.68 -4.58 -11.76
CA ALA A 84 -1.92 -3.44 -12.26
C ALA A 84 -1.64 -3.63 -13.77
N PRO A 85 -2.19 -2.78 -14.66
CA PRO A 85 -1.99 -2.90 -16.09
C PRO A 85 -0.52 -2.69 -16.48
N THR A 86 -0.02 -3.46 -17.45
CA THR A 86 1.38 -3.34 -17.92
C THR A 86 1.73 -1.94 -18.39
N SER A 87 0.80 -1.23 -19.04
CA SER A 87 1.00 0.17 -19.47
C SER A 87 1.11 1.14 -18.29
N ALA A 88 0.32 0.95 -17.24
CA ALA A 88 0.40 1.76 -16.03
C ALA A 88 1.72 1.54 -15.28
N ILE A 89 2.14 0.27 -15.16
CA ILE A 89 3.45 -0.09 -14.59
C ILE A 89 4.58 0.56 -15.40
N ALA A 90 4.54 0.47 -16.73
CA ALA A 90 5.52 1.08 -17.61
C ALA A 90 5.60 2.60 -17.45
N GLY A 91 4.44 3.26 -17.37
CA GLY A 91 4.34 4.69 -17.19
C GLY A 91 4.91 5.16 -15.86
N ARG A 92 4.59 4.48 -14.75
CA ARG A 92 5.03 4.87 -13.41
C ARG A 92 6.52 4.59 -13.17
N LEU A 93 7.09 3.59 -13.85
CA LEU A 93 8.53 3.30 -13.85
C LEU A 93 9.31 4.07 -14.93
N GLU A 94 8.62 4.83 -15.79
CA GLU A 94 9.23 5.59 -16.91
C GLU A 94 10.11 4.74 -17.86
N ILE A 95 9.68 3.49 -18.12
CA ILE A 95 10.40 2.54 -18.99
C ILE A 95 9.55 2.07 -20.16
N ASN A 96 10.22 1.52 -21.18
CA ASN A 96 9.54 0.94 -22.34
C ASN A 96 8.62 -0.23 -21.92
N PRO A 97 7.34 -0.25 -22.33
CA PRO A 97 6.41 -1.36 -22.05
C PRO A 97 6.92 -2.75 -22.46
N ALA A 98 7.76 -2.84 -23.49
CA ALA A 98 8.39 -4.09 -23.92
C ALA A 98 9.29 -4.70 -22.83
N SER A 99 10.01 -3.84 -22.08
CA SER A 99 10.88 -4.24 -20.97
C SER A 99 10.09 -4.75 -19.76
N VAL A 100 8.87 -4.24 -19.56
CA VAL A 100 7.99 -4.62 -18.45
C VAL A 100 7.59 -6.08 -18.52
N THR A 101 7.22 -6.57 -19.71
CA THR A 101 6.72 -7.96 -19.87
C THR A 101 7.75 -9.01 -19.44
N GLY A 102 9.04 -8.80 -19.75
CA GLY A 102 10.10 -9.72 -19.35
C GLY A 102 10.25 -9.78 -17.83
N MET A 103 10.24 -8.62 -17.16
CA MET A 103 10.33 -8.54 -15.71
C MET A 103 9.09 -9.13 -15.01
N LEU A 104 7.88 -8.90 -15.52
CA LEU A 104 6.67 -9.51 -14.97
C LEU A 104 6.73 -11.05 -15.05
N LYS A 105 7.22 -11.62 -16.15
CA LYS A 105 7.44 -13.08 -16.23
C LYS A 105 8.46 -13.57 -15.20
N LYS A 106 9.54 -12.80 -14.97
CA LYS A 106 10.53 -13.10 -13.93
C LYS A 106 9.91 -13.08 -12.53
N LEU A 107 9.18 -12.02 -12.18
CA LEU A 107 8.48 -11.90 -10.89
C LEU A 107 7.48 -13.04 -10.67
N ALA A 108 6.76 -13.46 -11.71
CA ALA A 108 5.83 -14.59 -11.65
C ALA A 108 6.58 -15.91 -11.39
N SER A 109 7.73 -16.13 -12.03
CA SER A 109 8.58 -17.31 -11.76
C SER A 109 9.12 -17.37 -10.32
N LEU A 110 9.27 -16.20 -9.68
CA LEU A 110 9.64 -16.06 -8.28
C LEU A 110 8.44 -16.17 -7.32
N HIS A 111 7.23 -16.41 -7.84
CA HIS A 111 5.98 -16.48 -7.07
C HIS A 111 5.65 -15.19 -6.30
N LEU A 112 6.13 -14.05 -6.79
CA LEU A 112 5.88 -12.73 -6.19
C LEU A 112 4.64 -12.05 -6.76
N ILE A 113 4.26 -12.41 -7.98
CA ILE A 113 3.04 -11.92 -8.63
C ILE A 113 2.31 -13.05 -9.36
N ASN A 114 1.02 -12.87 -9.57
CA ASN A 114 0.24 -13.53 -10.60
C ASN A 114 0.20 -12.61 -11.82
N TYR A 115 0.82 -13.04 -12.92
CA TYR A 115 0.85 -12.28 -14.18
C TYR A 115 -0.07 -12.93 -15.21
N GLU A 116 -0.99 -12.14 -15.74
CA GLU A 116 -1.89 -12.55 -16.80
C GLU A 116 -1.67 -11.66 -18.03
N LYS A 117 -1.41 -12.30 -19.18
CA LYS A 117 -1.23 -11.57 -20.44
C LYS A 117 -2.50 -10.74 -20.71
N HIS A 118 -2.32 -9.47 -21.10
CA HIS A 118 -3.39 -8.48 -21.33
C HIS A 118 -4.14 -7.99 -20.07
N HIS A 119 -4.04 -8.68 -18.94
CA HIS A 119 -4.71 -8.29 -17.69
C HIS A 119 -3.76 -7.69 -16.65
N GLY A 120 -2.44 -7.80 -16.84
CA GLY A 120 -1.44 -7.16 -15.98
C GLY A 120 -0.95 -8.06 -14.86
N ALA A 121 -0.56 -7.45 -13.74
CA ALA A 121 0.02 -8.14 -12.59
C ALA A 121 -0.74 -7.89 -11.29
N ARG A 122 -0.94 -8.95 -10.51
CA ARG A 122 -1.42 -8.88 -9.12
C ARG A 122 -0.37 -9.44 -8.18
N LEU A 123 -0.11 -8.78 -7.05
CA LEU A 123 0.80 -9.30 -6.04
C LEU A 123 0.28 -10.60 -5.42
N THR A 124 1.19 -11.56 -5.20
CA THR A 124 0.92 -12.66 -4.27
C THR A 124 1.01 -12.16 -2.83
N PHE A 125 0.68 -13.01 -1.86
CA PHE A 125 0.86 -12.68 -0.45
C PHE A 125 2.31 -12.28 -0.12
N THR A 126 3.28 -13.06 -0.60
CA THR A 126 4.71 -12.79 -0.40
C THR A 126 5.13 -11.50 -1.10
N GLY A 127 4.71 -11.29 -2.36
CA GLY A 127 5.00 -10.06 -3.08
C GLY A 127 4.42 -8.83 -2.41
N ARG A 128 3.18 -8.91 -1.89
CA ARG A 128 2.54 -7.82 -1.15
C ARG A 128 3.30 -7.48 0.11
N LYS A 129 3.74 -8.48 0.89
CA LYS A 129 4.51 -8.26 2.11
C LYS A 129 5.80 -7.47 1.83
N LEU A 130 6.54 -7.88 0.79
CA LEU A 130 7.78 -7.22 0.38
C LEU A 130 7.52 -5.80 -0.15
N ALA A 131 6.48 -5.61 -0.96
CA ALA A 131 6.10 -4.28 -1.45
C ALA A 131 5.74 -3.31 -0.31
N VAL A 132 4.92 -3.78 0.65
CA VAL A 132 4.51 -3.00 1.82
C VAL A 132 5.70 -2.64 2.70
N GLU A 133 6.64 -3.57 2.88
CA GLU A 133 7.89 -3.31 3.61
C GLU A 133 8.69 -2.18 2.95
N LEU A 134 8.81 -2.19 1.63
CA LEU A 134 9.52 -1.15 0.89
C LEU A 134 8.80 0.21 0.94
N VAL A 135 7.48 0.22 0.78
CA VAL A 135 6.67 1.45 0.96
C VAL A 135 6.82 2.01 2.36
N ARG A 136 6.87 1.17 3.40
CA ARG A 136 7.15 1.61 4.77
C ARG A 136 8.54 2.27 4.88
N ARG A 137 9.57 1.70 4.23
CA ARG A 137 10.92 2.30 4.20
C ARG A 137 10.91 3.68 3.54
N HIS A 138 10.30 3.77 2.36
CA HIS A 138 10.16 5.00 1.59
C HIS A 138 9.51 6.12 2.43
N ARG A 139 8.29 5.88 2.92
CA ARG A 139 7.52 6.88 3.67
C ARG A 139 8.18 7.32 4.97
N LEU A 140 8.88 6.40 5.65
CA LEU A 140 9.64 6.75 6.85
C LEU A 140 10.89 7.57 6.55
N LEU A 141 11.57 7.30 5.44
CA LEU A 141 12.66 8.15 4.96
C LEU A 141 12.14 9.54 4.65
N GLU A 142 11.05 9.67 3.88
CA GLU A 142 10.48 10.98 3.58
C GLU A 142 10.15 11.77 4.86
N THR A 143 9.49 11.11 5.80
CA THR A 143 9.15 11.73 7.08
C THR A 143 10.40 12.15 7.86
N TYR A 144 11.41 11.28 7.91
CA TYR A 144 12.64 11.56 8.65
C TYR A 144 13.47 12.68 8.02
N LEU A 145 13.66 12.65 6.70
CA LEU A 145 14.40 13.67 5.96
C LEU A 145 13.73 15.04 6.07
N THR A 146 12.40 15.08 5.97
CA THR A 146 11.62 16.32 6.15
C THR A 146 11.79 16.89 7.57
N VAL A 147 11.58 16.06 8.60
CA VAL A 147 11.57 16.51 10.00
C VAL A 147 12.97 16.81 10.53
N ALA A 148 13.96 15.96 10.23
CA ALA A 148 15.29 16.03 10.82
C ALA A 148 16.25 16.90 10.01
N LEU A 149 16.13 16.91 8.68
CA LEU A 149 17.06 17.59 7.79
C LEU A 149 16.44 18.80 7.06
N GLY A 150 15.13 19.00 7.20
CA GLY A 150 14.44 20.16 6.63
C GLY A 150 14.21 20.07 5.12
N TYR A 151 14.21 18.86 4.56
CA TYR A 151 13.80 18.66 3.16
C TYR A 151 12.38 19.20 2.95
N SER A 152 12.14 19.88 1.85
CA SER A 152 10.80 20.25 1.44
C SER A 152 10.00 19.01 1.01
N TRP A 153 8.69 19.03 1.23
CA TRP A 153 7.83 17.93 0.82
C TRP A 153 7.84 17.66 -0.70
N ASP A 154 8.26 18.62 -1.53
CA ASP A 154 8.34 18.49 -2.99
C ASP A 154 9.69 17.97 -3.49
N GLU A 155 10.75 18.00 -2.66
CA GLU A 155 12.07 17.44 -3.01
C GLU A 155 12.36 16.10 -2.31
N VAL A 156 11.64 15.79 -1.23
CA VAL A 156 11.96 14.64 -0.37
C VAL A 156 11.78 13.28 -1.05
N HIS A 157 10.83 13.19 -2.00
CA HIS A 157 10.52 11.94 -2.72
C HIS A 157 11.74 11.41 -3.48
N ASP A 158 12.40 12.27 -4.25
CA ASP A 158 13.55 11.92 -5.09
C ASP A 158 14.72 11.39 -4.24
N GLU A 159 14.90 11.92 -3.03
CA GLU A 159 15.95 11.45 -2.13
C GLU A 159 15.57 10.15 -1.42
N ALA A 160 14.31 9.99 -1.02
CA ALA A 160 13.82 8.75 -0.43
C ALA A 160 13.89 7.57 -1.41
N GLU A 161 13.53 7.77 -2.68
CA GLU A 161 13.68 6.80 -3.78
C GLU A 161 15.11 6.25 -3.88
N LYS A 162 16.13 7.10 -3.76
CA LYS A 162 17.54 6.68 -3.84
C LYS A 162 17.97 5.86 -2.63
N LEU A 163 17.39 6.10 -1.46
CA LEU A 163 17.87 5.56 -0.18
C LEU A 163 17.12 4.31 0.29
N GLU A 164 15.86 4.13 -0.11
CA GLU A 164 14.96 3.10 0.43
C GLU A 164 15.50 1.66 0.32
N HIS A 165 16.30 1.39 -0.72
CA HIS A 165 16.88 0.06 -0.95
C HIS A 165 18.12 -0.24 -0.10
N PHE A 166 18.72 0.78 0.52
CA PHE A 166 20.01 0.68 1.21
C PHE A 166 19.89 0.68 2.74
N ILE A 167 18.72 1.05 3.27
CA ILE A 167 18.52 1.12 4.71
C ILE A 167 18.14 -0.24 5.30
N SER A 168 18.67 -0.50 6.51
CA SER A 168 18.35 -1.71 7.26
C SER A 168 17.04 -1.57 8.04
N ASP A 169 16.39 -2.69 8.36
CA ASP A 169 15.19 -2.71 9.21
C ASP A 169 15.43 -2.05 10.57
N THR A 170 16.64 -2.17 11.12
CA THR A 170 17.02 -1.51 12.38
C THR A 170 17.03 0.01 12.25
N LEU A 171 17.49 0.56 11.12
CA LEU A 171 17.45 2.00 10.88
C LEU A 171 16.00 2.46 10.71
N VAL A 172 15.18 1.72 9.96
CA VAL A 172 13.74 2.00 9.77
C VAL A 172 13.01 2.05 11.11
N ASP A 173 13.21 1.05 11.97
CA ASP A 173 12.56 0.99 13.28
C ASP A 173 13.01 2.16 14.18
N ARG A 174 14.30 2.52 14.16
CA ARG A 174 14.81 3.67 14.91
C ARG A 174 14.25 5.00 14.41
N MET A 175 14.13 5.19 13.09
CA MET A 175 13.48 6.37 12.51
C MET A 175 12.02 6.47 12.97
N TRP A 176 11.26 5.38 12.86
CA TRP A 176 9.85 5.33 13.28
C TRP A 176 9.68 5.71 14.76
N THR A 177 10.47 5.13 15.66
CA THR A 177 10.44 5.49 17.08
C THR A 177 10.88 6.93 17.32
N ARG A 178 11.93 7.40 16.64
CA ARG A 178 12.43 8.77 16.80
C ARG A 178 11.42 9.83 16.35
N LEU A 179 10.62 9.51 15.35
CA LEU A 179 9.54 10.35 14.83
C LEU A 179 8.27 10.33 15.68
N GLY A 180 8.25 9.57 16.80
CA GLY A 180 7.07 9.47 17.67
C GLY A 180 5.98 8.55 17.11
N ASN A 181 6.36 7.51 16.36
CA ASN A 181 5.45 6.50 15.80
C ASN A 181 4.42 7.09 14.81
N PRO A 182 4.86 7.80 13.77
CA PRO A 182 3.96 8.44 12.82
C PRO A 182 3.13 7.39 12.06
N GLN A 183 1.89 7.75 11.74
CA GLN A 183 0.97 6.95 10.93
C GLN A 183 0.89 7.43 9.47
N TYR A 184 1.35 8.64 9.20
CA TYR A 184 1.27 9.28 7.88
C TYR A 184 2.58 9.99 7.58
N ASP A 185 2.95 10.04 6.30
CA ASP A 185 4.12 10.74 5.81
C ASP A 185 3.84 12.26 5.58
N PRO A 186 4.82 13.05 5.08
CA PRO A 186 4.64 14.48 4.85
C PRO A 186 3.53 14.84 3.85
N HIS A 187 3.09 13.90 3.00
CA HIS A 187 2.01 14.09 2.04
C HIS A 187 0.66 13.55 2.54
N GLY A 188 0.62 13.00 3.75
CA GLY A 188 -0.58 12.41 4.35
C GLY A 188 -0.87 10.99 3.89
N ASP A 189 0.11 10.35 3.25
CA ASP A 189 0.04 8.98 2.78
C ASP A 189 0.32 8.00 3.94
N PRO A 190 -0.39 6.86 4.03
CA PRO A 190 -0.38 6.04 5.22
C PRO A 190 0.93 5.26 5.36
N ILE A 191 1.63 5.38 6.48
CA ILE A 191 2.83 4.56 6.75
C ILE A 191 2.37 3.16 7.15
N PRO A 192 2.63 2.10 6.37
CA PRO A 192 2.22 0.75 6.75
C PRO A 192 2.92 0.35 8.04
N ALA A 193 2.22 -0.33 8.95
CA ALA A 193 2.80 -0.88 10.17
C ALA A 193 3.70 -2.09 9.88
N LYS A 194 4.47 -2.53 10.88
CA LYS A 194 5.42 -3.65 10.74
C LYS A 194 4.73 -4.99 10.46
N ASP A 195 3.48 -5.15 10.87
CA ASP A 195 2.65 -6.32 10.57
C ASP A 195 1.99 -6.24 9.17
N GLY A 196 2.18 -5.13 8.45
CA GLY A 196 1.61 -4.87 7.14
C GLY A 196 0.20 -4.27 7.14
N SER A 197 -0.37 -3.95 8.31
CA SER A 197 -1.61 -3.18 8.41
C SER A 197 -1.39 -1.73 7.93
N ILE A 198 -2.41 -1.16 7.28
CA ILE A 198 -2.34 0.16 6.65
C ILE A 198 -3.38 1.06 7.33
N PRO A 199 -2.99 2.22 7.87
CA PRO A 199 -3.93 3.21 8.41
C PRO A 199 -4.99 3.65 7.38
N PRO A 200 -6.20 4.03 7.82
CA PRO A 200 -7.22 4.55 6.92
C PRO A 200 -6.76 5.84 6.24
N VAL A 201 -7.19 6.03 5.00
CA VAL A 201 -6.85 7.19 4.17
C VAL A 201 -8.06 8.09 3.94
N ALA A 202 -7.81 9.39 3.83
CA ALA A 202 -8.83 10.33 3.40
C ALA A 202 -9.14 10.14 1.90
N THR A 203 -10.43 10.00 1.58
CA THR A 203 -10.92 9.74 0.21
C THR A 203 -11.77 10.88 -0.34
N ASN A 204 -12.30 11.75 0.53
CA ASN A 204 -13.07 12.92 0.13
C ASN A 204 -12.16 13.92 -0.59
N ARG A 205 -12.52 14.33 -1.81
CA ARG A 205 -11.74 15.27 -2.61
C ARG A 205 -12.20 16.70 -2.38
N LEU A 206 -11.27 17.65 -2.41
CA LEU A 206 -11.57 19.08 -2.25
C LEU A 206 -12.56 19.60 -3.30
N TYR A 207 -12.49 19.11 -4.54
CA TYR A 207 -13.44 19.50 -5.60
C TYR A 207 -14.91 19.20 -5.24
N ASN A 208 -15.14 18.14 -4.46
CA ASN A 208 -16.45 17.69 -4.04
C ASN A 208 -16.93 18.33 -2.73
N ALA A 209 -16.08 19.12 -2.05
CA ALA A 209 -16.42 19.79 -0.81
C ALA A 209 -17.63 20.72 -0.97
N ALA A 210 -18.46 20.80 0.07
CA ALA A 210 -19.61 21.69 0.10
C ALA A 210 -19.16 23.16 0.13
N VAL A 211 -19.81 24.02 -0.66
CA VAL A 211 -19.56 25.46 -0.58
C VAL A 211 -20.02 25.96 0.80
N GLY A 212 -19.16 26.73 1.47
CA GLY A 212 -19.35 27.20 2.84
C GLY A 212 -18.70 26.31 3.91
N SER A 213 -18.20 25.12 3.56
CA SER A 213 -17.44 24.29 4.51
C SER A 213 -15.99 24.79 4.66
N SER A 214 -15.33 24.33 5.73
CA SER A 214 -13.90 24.60 6.00
C SER A 214 -13.16 23.31 6.33
N PRO A 215 -13.02 22.40 5.36
CA PRO A 215 -12.34 21.12 5.55
C PRO A 215 -10.85 21.29 5.84
N THR A 216 -10.25 20.26 6.45
CA THR A 216 -8.80 20.17 6.65
C THR A 216 -8.17 19.29 5.58
N VAL A 217 -7.06 19.73 4.97
CA VAL A 217 -6.26 18.87 4.07
C VAL A 217 -5.64 17.73 4.88
N ARG A 218 -5.95 16.50 4.50
CA ARG A 218 -5.47 15.28 5.14
C ARG A 218 -4.44 14.53 4.30
N ARG A 219 -4.54 14.59 2.98
CA ARG A 219 -3.62 13.93 2.05
C ARG A 219 -3.54 14.70 0.74
N VAL A 220 -2.40 14.65 0.09
CA VAL A 220 -2.20 15.16 -1.27
C VAL A 220 -1.58 14.04 -2.09
N ASN A 221 -2.08 13.82 -3.30
CA ASN A 221 -1.44 12.88 -4.23
C ASN A 221 -0.09 13.46 -4.69
N SER A 222 1.02 12.87 -4.24
CA SER A 222 2.39 13.32 -4.50
C SER A 222 2.98 12.79 -5.81
N ASP A 223 2.26 11.93 -6.53
CA ASP A 223 2.69 11.36 -7.82
C ASP A 223 2.95 12.40 -8.94
N ILE A 224 2.53 13.65 -8.73
CA ILE A 224 2.72 14.75 -9.68
C ILE A 224 3.52 15.86 -8.98
N PRO A 225 4.85 15.94 -9.16
CA PRO A 225 5.70 16.90 -8.45
C PRO A 225 5.25 18.37 -8.60
N ASP A 226 4.76 18.74 -9.80
CA ASP A 226 4.25 20.08 -10.09
C ASP A 226 3.08 20.50 -9.18
N ILE A 227 2.28 19.53 -8.70
CA ILE A 227 1.17 19.78 -7.78
C ILE A 227 1.70 20.24 -6.42
N LEU A 228 2.71 19.58 -5.86
CA LEU A 228 3.22 19.91 -4.53
C LEU A 228 3.80 21.33 -4.49
N SER A 229 4.62 21.68 -5.50
CA SER A 229 5.16 23.04 -5.62
C SER A 229 4.06 24.10 -5.83
N ALA A 230 3.03 23.78 -6.62
CA ALA A 230 1.88 24.68 -6.80
C ALA A 230 1.11 24.92 -5.50
N LEU A 231 0.86 23.88 -4.70
CA LEU A 231 0.16 23.99 -3.43
C LEU A 231 0.97 24.75 -2.38
N SER A 232 2.28 24.53 -2.31
CA SER A 232 3.17 25.29 -1.42
C SER A 232 3.16 26.79 -1.70
N ARG A 233 3.17 27.21 -2.97
CA ARG A 233 3.07 28.64 -3.35
C ARG A 233 1.78 29.29 -2.84
N HIS A 234 0.73 28.49 -2.67
CA HIS A 234 -0.56 28.91 -2.12
C HIS A 234 -0.67 28.73 -0.61
N GLY A 235 0.35 28.17 0.05
CA GLY A 235 0.36 27.90 1.48
C GLY A 235 -0.58 26.77 1.90
N ILE A 236 -0.89 25.87 0.97
CA ILE A 236 -1.71 24.68 1.20
C ILE A 236 -0.76 23.49 1.43
N THR A 237 -0.78 22.98 2.66
CA THR A 237 -0.03 21.78 3.08
C THR A 237 -0.95 20.86 3.89
N ILE A 238 -0.45 19.68 4.30
CA ILE A 238 -1.16 18.82 5.24
C ILE A 238 -1.51 19.60 6.52
N GLY A 239 -2.73 19.41 7.02
CA GLY A 239 -3.27 20.12 8.19
C GLY A 239 -3.82 21.51 7.89
N THR A 240 -3.71 22.01 6.65
CA THR A 240 -4.26 23.33 6.29
C THR A 240 -5.79 23.27 6.28
N VAL A 241 -6.45 24.22 6.95
CA VAL A 241 -7.89 24.43 6.83
C VAL A 241 -8.17 25.24 5.57
N VAL A 242 -9.09 24.74 4.73
CA VAL A 242 -9.36 25.26 3.38
C VAL A 242 -10.84 25.67 3.27
N PRO A 243 -11.23 26.88 3.70
CA PRO A 243 -12.57 27.41 3.48
C PRO A 243 -12.95 27.43 2.00
N VAL A 244 -14.05 26.76 1.65
CA VAL A 244 -14.56 26.67 0.28
C VAL A 244 -15.60 27.77 0.07
N THR A 245 -15.27 28.77 -0.74
CA THR A 245 -16.13 29.96 -0.94
C THR A 245 -16.98 29.88 -2.20
N GLY A 246 -16.68 28.96 -3.11
CA GLY A 246 -17.47 28.79 -4.33
C GLY A 246 -17.02 27.59 -5.16
N ARG A 247 -17.87 27.19 -6.09
CA ARG A 247 -17.58 26.17 -7.10
C ARG A 247 -18.25 26.56 -8.41
N ASP A 248 -17.52 26.50 -9.51
CA ASP A 248 -18.03 26.73 -10.85
C ASP A 248 -17.93 25.44 -11.67
N PRO A 249 -19.04 24.66 -11.79
CA PRO A 249 -19.03 23.41 -12.53
C PRO A 249 -18.77 23.58 -14.03
N ARG A 250 -19.07 24.75 -14.61
CA ARG A 250 -18.87 24.99 -16.06
C ARG A 250 -17.41 25.21 -16.39
N LYS A 251 -16.67 25.82 -15.47
CA LYS A 251 -15.23 26.06 -15.59
C LYS A 251 -14.39 25.04 -14.82
N GLU A 252 -15.03 23.97 -14.34
CA GLU A 252 -14.43 22.89 -13.54
C GLU A 252 -13.43 23.39 -12.49
N ASN A 253 -13.84 24.33 -11.64
CA ASN A 253 -12.97 24.82 -10.57
C ASN A 253 -13.69 25.02 -9.23
N VAL A 254 -12.90 24.94 -8.17
CA VAL A 254 -13.28 25.26 -6.79
C VAL A 254 -12.54 26.54 -6.37
N THR A 255 -13.23 27.41 -5.64
CA THR A 255 -12.67 28.64 -5.09
C THR A 255 -12.53 28.49 -3.59
N VAL A 256 -11.32 28.73 -3.09
CA VAL A 256 -10.98 28.59 -1.67
C VAL A 256 -10.36 29.88 -1.14
N SER A 257 -10.45 30.11 0.16
CA SER A 257 -9.83 31.25 0.83
C SER A 257 -8.69 30.79 1.73
N ILE A 258 -7.44 31.13 1.38
CA ILE A 258 -6.25 30.77 2.14
C ILE A 258 -5.51 32.03 2.54
N ARG A 259 -5.28 32.23 3.84
CA ARG A 259 -4.57 33.40 4.39
C ARG A 259 -5.16 34.74 3.88
N GLY A 260 -6.49 34.82 3.75
CA GLY A 260 -7.21 36.00 3.25
C GLY A 260 -7.13 36.20 1.73
N LYS A 261 -6.49 35.30 0.97
CA LYS A 261 -6.44 35.34 -0.49
C LYS A 261 -7.44 34.35 -1.08
N THR A 262 -8.19 34.82 -2.08
CA THR A 262 -9.05 33.95 -2.90
C THR A 262 -8.21 33.23 -3.95
N ILE A 263 -8.27 31.90 -3.95
CA ILE A 263 -7.52 31.04 -4.86
C ILE A 263 -8.51 30.18 -5.63
N ARG A 264 -8.36 30.13 -6.96
CA ARG A 264 -9.15 29.25 -7.83
C ARG A 264 -8.28 28.05 -8.19
N LEU A 265 -8.72 26.87 -7.80
CA LEU A 265 -8.08 25.61 -8.14
C LEU A 265 -8.95 24.95 -9.21
N ASP A 266 -8.36 24.59 -10.34
CA ASP A 266 -9.05 23.74 -11.32
C ASP A 266 -9.31 22.35 -10.73
N ARG A 267 -10.15 21.59 -11.42
CA ARG A 267 -10.52 20.25 -11.00
C ARG A 267 -9.33 19.30 -10.98
N ALA A 268 -8.41 19.42 -11.94
CA ALA A 268 -7.23 18.56 -12.01
C ALA A 268 -6.38 18.68 -10.73
N LEU A 269 -6.20 19.90 -10.20
CA LEU A 269 -5.49 20.13 -8.95
C LEU A 269 -6.35 19.75 -7.73
N ALA A 270 -7.62 20.14 -7.71
CA ALA A 270 -8.52 19.92 -6.58
C ALA A 270 -8.90 18.44 -6.35
N ASP A 271 -8.88 17.60 -7.40
CA ASP A 271 -9.10 16.15 -7.30
C ASP A 271 -7.92 15.42 -6.65
N ASN A 272 -6.73 16.05 -6.59
CA ASN A 272 -5.53 15.50 -5.95
C ASN A 272 -5.38 15.93 -4.47
N ILE A 273 -6.30 16.73 -3.93
CA ILE A 273 -6.31 17.17 -2.53
C ILE A 273 -7.44 16.45 -1.80
N PHE A 274 -7.08 15.69 -0.77
CA PHE A 274 -8.01 14.93 0.04
C PHE A 274 -8.21 15.59 1.41
N ILE A 275 -9.46 15.58 1.86
CA ILE A 275 -9.94 16.31 3.04
C ILE A 275 -10.64 15.38 4.04
N ASP A 276 -10.90 15.88 5.25
CA ASP A 276 -11.75 15.20 6.25
C ASP A 276 -13.23 15.10 5.85
#